data_AF-A0A3N8HVB5-F1
#
_entry.id   AF-A0A3N8HVB5-F1
#
_cell.length_a   1.000
_cell.length_b   1.000
_cell.length_c   1.000
_cell.angle_alpha   90.00
_cell.angle_beta   90.00
_cell.angle_gamma   90.00
#
_symmetry.space_group_name_H-M   'P 1'
#
loop_
_entity.id
_entity.type
_entity.pdbx_description
1 polymer ?
#
loop_
_entity_poly.entity_id
_entity_poly.type
_entity_poly.pdbx_seq_one_letter_code
_entity_poly.pdbx_strand_id
1 'polypeptide(L)'
;MVKVADAMREKTIDAELLAKTAKTIGGVRFNFLVTRVVGKAYAAVTEAKSGGIAAKITTHSLEVCRGDHRKAAQREIDLLIQRHGEDRVKAVLQFGVKPT
;
A
#
# COMPACT_ATOMS: atom_id res chain seq x y z
N MET A 1 11.04 10.83 -8.09
CA MET A 1 10.75 9.49 -8.68
C MET A 1 11.32 8.42 -7.77
N VAL A 2 10.58 7.33 -7.59
CA VAL A 2 11.02 6.15 -6.83
C VAL A 2 10.84 4.90 -7.69
N LYS A 3 11.75 3.93 -7.58
CA LYS A 3 11.60 2.64 -8.24
C LYS A 3 10.74 1.73 -7.37
N VAL A 4 9.67 1.19 -7.94
CA VAL A 4 8.82 0.19 -7.28
C VAL A 4 8.90 -1.12 -8.03
N ALA A 5 8.79 -2.23 -7.32
CA ALA A 5 8.68 -3.54 -7.93
C ALA A 5 7.34 -3.65 -8.67
N ASP A 6 7.35 -4.21 -9.88
CA ASP A 6 6.13 -4.56 -10.61
C ASP A 6 5.32 -5.61 -9.83
N ALA A 7 4.05 -5.82 -10.20
CA ALA A 7 3.14 -6.76 -9.56
C ALA A 7 3.71 -8.19 -9.46
N MET A 8 4.60 -8.59 -10.38
CA MET A 8 5.32 -9.87 -10.36
C MET A 8 6.69 -9.82 -9.65
N ARG A 9 7.10 -8.68 -9.11
CA ARG A 9 8.43 -8.41 -8.52
C ARG A 9 9.63 -8.62 -9.45
N GLU A 10 9.41 -8.85 -10.74
CA GLU A 10 10.47 -9.18 -11.71
C GLU A 10 11.23 -7.94 -12.23
N LYS A 11 10.59 -6.75 -12.22
CA LYS A 11 11.17 -5.52 -12.77
C LYS A 11 10.91 -4.33 -11.85
N THR A 12 11.83 -3.36 -11.86
CA THR A 12 11.64 -2.07 -11.20
C THR A 12 11.08 -1.07 -12.22
N ILE A 13 9.93 -0.49 -11.90
CA ILE A 13 9.27 0.53 -12.72
C ILE A 13 9.40 1.90 -12.05
N ASP A 14 9.50 2.93 -12.87
CA ASP A 14 9.47 4.31 -12.39
C ASP A 14 8.06 4.66 -11.90
N ALA A 15 7.99 5.03 -10.62
CA ALA A 15 6.78 5.50 -9.99
C ALA A 15 6.98 6.87 -9.35
N GLU A 16 5.89 7.62 -9.33
CA GLU A 16 5.79 8.85 -8.56
C GLU A 16 5.48 8.51 -7.11
N LEU A 17 6.29 9.04 -6.19
CA LEU A 17 6.00 8.96 -4.77
C LEU A 17 5.01 10.07 -4.41
N LEU A 18 3.80 9.70 -4.01
CA LEU A 18 2.72 10.63 -3.71
C LEU A 18 2.64 10.95 -2.22
N ALA A 19 2.88 9.94 -1.37
CA ALA A 19 2.88 10.12 0.08
C ALA A 19 3.68 9.01 0.79
N LYS A 20 4.02 9.28 2.05
CA LYS A 20 4.49 8.27 3.01
C LYS A 20 3.54 8.25 4.20
N THR A 21 3.26 7.07 4.73
CA THR A 21 2.42 6.92 5.91
C THR A 21 2.93 5.77 6.78
N ALA A 22 2.45 5.71 8.01
CA ALA A 22 2.77 4.63 8.92
C ALA A 22 1.52 4.26 9.71
N LYS A 23 1.40 2.99 10.07
CA LYS A 23 0.30 2.48 10.88
C LYS A 23 0.76 1.32 11.76
N THR A 24 0.26 1.30 12.99
CA THR A 24 0.43 0.16 13.88
C THR A 24 -0.72 -0.82 13.63
N ILE A 25 -0.37 -2.07 13.34
CA ILE A 25 -1.31 -3.18 13.07
C ILE A 25 -0.88 -4.36 13.93
N GLY A 26 -1.75 -4.81 14.83
CA GLY A 26 -1.50 -5.91 15.78
C GLY A 26 -0.22 -5.71 16.60
N GLY A 27 -0.01 -4.48 17.09
CA GLY A 27 1.16 -4.09 17.88
C GLY A 27 2.45 -3.85 17.10
N VAL A 28 2.44 -3.98 15.77
CA VAL A 28 3.64 -3.78 14.94
C VAL A 28 3.47 -2.57 14.04
N ARG A 29 4.49 -1.69 14.03
CA ARG A 29 4.50 -0.48 13.21
C ARG A 29 4.98 -0.80 11.80
N PHE A 30 4.11 -0.63 10.81
CA PHE A 30 4.41 -0.73 9.39
C PHE A 30 4.55 0.65 8.77
N ASN A 31 5.50 0.80 7.87
CA ASN A 31 5.68 2.01 7.07
C ASN A 31 5.24 1.73 5.65
N PHE A 32 4.47 2.64 5.07
CA PHE A 32 3.90 2.48 3.73
C PHE A 32 4.32 3.64 2.83
N LEU A 33 4.60 3.28 1.59
CA LEU A 33 4.84 4.19 0.48
C LEU A 33 3.59 4.20 -0.40
N VAL A 34 3.10 5.39 -0.72
CA VAL A 34 2.02 5.57 -1.68
C VAL A 34 2.64 6.00 -2.99
N THR A 35 2.55 5.12 -3.98
CA THR A 35 3.22 5.30 -5.26
C THR A 35 2.25 5.14 -6.42
N ARG A 36 2.38 5.98 -7.44
CA ARG A 36 1.64 5.83 -8.70
C ARG A 36 2.63 5.53 -9.82
N VAL A 37 2.47 4.36 -10.44
CA VAL A 37 3.26 3.99 -11.62
C VAL A 37 2.79 4.87 -12.78
N VAL A 38 3.75 5.41 -13.54
CA VAL A 38 3.44 6.25 -14.71
C VAL A 38 2.62 5.43 -15.72
N GLY A 39 1.48 5.98 -16.16
CA GLY A 39 0.56 5.29 -17.07
C GLY A 39 -0.46 4.34 -16.40
N LYS A 40 -0.40 4.14 -15.06
CA LYS A 40 -1.47 3.45 -14.32
C LYS A 40 -2.45 4.47 -13.73
N ALA A 41 -3.73 4.17 -13.82
CA ALA A 41 -4.81 5.05 -13.34
C ALA A 41 -4.96 5.09 -11.81
N TYR A 42 -4.26 4.22 -11.07
CA TYR A 42 -4.39 4.11 -9.62
C TYR A 42 -3.04 4.26 -8.90
N ALA A 43 -3.09 4.77 -7.68
CA ALA A 43 -1.97 4.71 -6.75
C ALA A 43 -2.02 3.41 -5.94
N ALA A 44 -0.87 2.89 -5.57
CA ALA A 44 -0.73 1.70 -4.73
C ALA A 44 -0.12 2.07 -3.37
N VAL A 45 -0.57 1.36 -2.34
CA VAL A 45 -0.01 1.43 -0.99
C VAL A 45 0.87 0.21 -0.81
N THR A 46 2.18 0.44 -0.71
CA THR A 46 3.20 -0.61 -0.62
C THR A 46 3.88 -0.53 0.74
N GLU A 47 4.03 -1.64 1.44
CA GLU A 47 4.79 -1.68 2.69
C GLU A 47 6.30 -1.59 2.38
N ALA A 48 6.99 -0.69 3.07
CA ALA A 48 8.32 -0.24 2.71
C ALA A 48 9.40 -1.33 2.91
N LYS A 49 9.23 -2.24 3.88
CA LYS A 49 10.24 -3.25 4.22
C LYS A 49 10.11 -4.51 3.35
N SER A 50 8.91 -5.01 3.18
CA SER A 50 8.55 -6.23 2.43
C SER A 50 8.37 -5.97 0.93
N GLY A 51 8.15 -4.72 0.53
CA GLY A 51 7.77 -4.37 -0.84
C GLY A 51 6.43 -4.96 -1.26
N GLY A 52 5.62 -5.49 -0.33
CA GLY A 52 4.30 -6.03 -0.61
C GLY A 52 3.28 -4.92 -0.83
N ILE A 53 2.48 -5.03 -1.89
CA ILE A 53 1.34 -4.12 -2.10
C ILE A 53 0.25 -4.50 -1.10
N ALA A 54 -0.04 -3.59 -0.18
CA ALA A 54 -1.08 -3.76 0.83
C ALA A 54 -2.47 -3.48 0.25
N ALA A 55 -2.60 -2.39 -0.53
CA ALA A 55 -3.86 -1.98 -1.12
C ALA A 55 -3.66 -1.12 -2.37
N LYS A 56 -4.72 -0.98 -3.18
CA LYS A 56 -4.81 0.02 -4.24
C LYS A 56 -5.68 1.16 -3.75
N ILE A 57 -5.27 2.40 -3.99
CA ILE A 57 -6.10 3.57 -3.75
C ILE A 57 -7.07 3.69 -4.92
N THR A 58 -8.34 3.46 -4.62
CA THR A 58 -9.43 3.66 -5.57
C THR A 58 -9.67 5.15 -5.82
N THR A 59 -10.19 5.50 -6.99
CA THR A 59 -10.61 6.89 -7.29
C THR A 59 -11.60 7.40 -6.24
N HIS A 60 -12.53 6.54 -5.83
CA HIS A 60 -13.50 6.86 -4.79
C HIS A 60 -12.85 7.21 -3.44
N SER A 61 -11.88 6.41 -2.96
CA SER A 61 -11.18 6.74 -1.71
C SER A 61 -10.40 8.04 -1.81
N LEU A 62 -9.86 8.37 -2.99
CA LEU A 62 -9.18 9.63 -3.22
C LEU A 62 -10.17 10.82 -3.20
N GLU A 63 -11.34 10.68 -3.81
CA GLU A 63 -12.42 11.68 -3.80
C GLU A 63 -12.92 11.96 -2.37
N VAL A 64 -13.23 10.90 -1.61
CA VAL A 64 -13.67 10.99 -0.21
C VAL A 64 -12.62 11.68 0.65
N CYS A 65 -11.34 11.46 0.35
CA CYS A 65 -10.22 12.11 1.04
C CYS A 65 -9.78 13.44 0.40
N ARG A 66 -10.56 14.03 -0.52
CA ARG A 66 -10.29 15.32 -1.18
C ARG A 66 -8.91 15.39 -1.84
N GLY A 67 -8.47 14.30 -2.47
CA GLY A 67 -7.15 14.23 -3.10
C GLY A 67 -5.98 13.96 -2.15
N ASP A 68 -6.23 13.82 -0.84
CA ASP A 68 -5.19 13.50 0.13
C ASP A 68 -4.84 12.00 0.07
N HIS A 69 -3.75 11.70 -0.63
CA HIS A 69 -3.23 10.36 -0.83
C HIS A 69 -2.82 9.67 0.48
N ARG A 70 -2.42 10.43 1.51
CA ARG A 70 -2.05 9.87 2.82
C ARG A 70 -3.29 9.39 3.55
N LYS A 71 -4.34 10.20 3.59
CA LYS A 71 -5.63 9.81 4.20
C LYS A 71 -6.31 8.68 3.43
N ALA A 72 -6.27 8.74 2.10
CA ALA A 72 -6.81 7.68 1.25
C ALA A 72 -6.08 6.35 1.50
N ALA A 73 -4.75 6.36 1.62
CA ALA A 73 -3.99 5.16 1.97
C ALA A 73 -4.35 4.60 3.35
N GLN A 74 -4.50 5.46 4.37
CA GLN A 74 -4.92 5.02 5.70
C GLN A 74 -6.31 4.37 5.66
N ARG A 75 -7.26 5.00 4.96
CA ARG A 75 -8.61 4.48 4.75
C ARG A 75 -8.61 3.11 4.09
N GLU A 76 -7.84 2.92 3.03
CA GLU A 76 -7.76 1.62 2.35
C GLU A 76 -7.15 0.53 3.25
N ILE A 77 -6.15 0.88 4.07
CA ILE A 77 -5.60 -0.06 5.07
C ILE A 77 -6.65 -0.39 6.14
N ASP A 78 -7.42 0.60 6.60
CA ASP A 78 -8.55 0.37 7.54
C ASP A 78 -9.60 -0.58 6.94
N LEU A 79 -10.00 -0.37 5.70
CA LEU A 79 -10.94 -1.25 4.99
C LEU A 79 -10.40 -2.67 4.84
N LEU A 80 -9.10 -2.81 4.54
CA LEU A 80 -8.45 -4.12 4.46
C LEU A 80 -8.49 -4.86 5.80
N ILE A 81 -8.19 -4.15 6.90
CA ILE A 81 -8.27 -4.70 8.27
C ILE A 81 -9.70 -5.09 8.62
N GLN A 82 -10.68 -4.22 8.34
CA GLN A 82 -12.09 -4.52 8.57
C GLN A 82 -12.56 -5.77 7.82
N ARG A 83 -12.06 -5.98 6.59
CA ARG A 83 -12.48 -7.10 5.74
C ARG A 83 -11.81 -8.43 6.11
N HIS A 84 -10.54 -8.40 6.50
CA HIS A 84 -9.74 -9.62 6.66
C HIS A 84 -9.32 -9.92 8.10
N GLY A 85 -9.56 -8.99 9.02
CA GLY A 85 -9.07 -9.06 10.39
C GLY A 85 -7.63 -8.55 10.51
N GLU A 86 -7.34 -7.92 11.65
CA GLU A 86 -6.06 -7.27 11.92
C GLU A 86 -4.87 -8.26 11.90
N ASP A 87 -5.04 -9.43 12.53
CA ASP A 87 -3.99 -10.45 12.61
C ASP A 87 -3.61 -11.01 11.24
N ARG A 88 -4.58 -11.21 10.36
CA ARG A 88 -4.33 -11.73 9.00
C ARG A 88 -3.60 -10.70 8.15
N VAL A 89 -4.00 -9.43 8.22
CA VAL A 89 -3.32 -8.34 7.53
C VAL A 89 -1.88 -8.20 8.04
N LYS A 90 -1.68 -8.24 9.36
CA LYS A 90 -0.35 -8.25 9.97
C LYS A 90 0.50 -9.40 9.44
N ALA A 91 0.00 -10.63 9.43
CA ALA A 91 0.77 -11.78 8.97
C ALA A 91 1.20 -11.63 7.50
N VAL A 92 0.30 -11.20 6.61
CA VAL A 92 0.61 -10.99 5.18
C VAL A 92 1.65 -9.90 5.00
N LEU A 93 1.55 -8.79 5.73
CA LEU A 93 2.51 -7.68 5.64
C LEU A 93 3.89 -8.04 6.24
N GLN A 94 3.93 -8.87 7.29
CA GLN A 94 5.18 -9.28 7.92
C GLN A 94 5.95 -10.31 7.09
N PHE A 95 5.26 -11.32 6.60
CA PHE A 95 5.91 -12.47 5.96
C PHE A 95 5.93 -12.36 4.43
N GLY A 96 5.11 -11.46 3.88
CA GLY A 96 4.86 -11.38 2.44
C GLY A 96 4.15 -12.65 1.94
N VAL A 97 3.48 -12.57 0.80
CA VAL A 97 3.17 -13.78 0.04
C VAL A 97 4.52 -14.27 -0.51
N LYS A 98 5.23 -15.13 0.23
CA LYS A 98 6.17 -16.07 -0.39
C LYS A 98 5.30 -17.18 -0.98
N PRO A 99 5.23 -17.35 -2.31
CA PRO A 99 4.75 -18.61 -2.84
C PRO A 99 5.75 -19.67 -2.35
N THR A 100 5.30 -20.56 -1.48
CA THR A 100 5.91 -21.90 -1.35
C THR A 100 5.74 -22.65 -2.64
#